data_AF-A0A2V1BF74-F1
#
_entry.id   AF-A0A2V1BF74-F1
#
_cell.length_a   1.000
_cell.length_b   1.000
_cell.length_c   1.000
_cell.angle_alpha   90.00
_cell.angle_beta   90.00
_cell.angle_gamma   90.00
#
_symmetry.space_group_name_H-M   'P 1'
#
loop_
_entity.id
_entity.type
_entity.pdbx_description
1 polymer ?
#
loop_
_entity_poly.entity_id
_entity_poly.type
_entity_poly.pdbx_seq_one_letter_code
_entity_poly.pdbx_strand_id
1 'polypeptide(L)' 'PKRRTERLSRRKAILINKAYELAEFCDVDVALIIRNRQTGRYFTYNSVDLASWPPSKEQI' A
#
# COMPACT_ATOMS: atom_id res chain seq x y z
N PRO A 1 0.74 0.42 24.25
CA PRO A 1 0.06 1.40 23.35
C PRO A 1 1.02 2.07 22.33
N LYS A 2 1.98 2.90 22.77
CA LYS A 2 2.95 3.60 21.88
C LYS A 2 3.78 2.65 21.00
N ARG A 3 4.36 1.60 21.59
CA ARG A 3 5.16 0.57 20.88
C ARG A 3 4.43 -0.15 19.74
N ARG A 4 3.09 -0.31 19.83
CA ARG A 4 2.29 -1.00 18.80
C ARG A 4 2.09 -0.10 17.58
N THR A 5 1.83 1.19 17.81
CA THR A 5 1.70 2.20 16.75
C THR A 5 3.01 2.38 16.02
N GLU A 6 4.14 2.49 16.75
CA GLU A 6 5.48 2.54 16.16
C GLU A 6 5.78 1.31 15.30
N ARG A 7 5.41 0.11 15.78
CA ARG A 7 5.56 -1.13 15.01
C ARG A 7 4.74 -1.12 13.73
N LEU A 8 3.50 -0.64 13.77
CA LEU A 8 2.64 -0.54 12.58
C LEU A 8 3.20 0.48 11.59
N SER A 9 3.58 1.67 12.05
CA SER A 9 4.18 2.71 11.19
C SER A 9 5.45 2.22 10.50
N ARG A 10 6.36 1.56 11.23
CA ARG A 10 7.58 0.99 10.65
C ARG A 10 7.30 -0.10 9.61
N ARG A 11 6.42 -1.06 9.94
CA ARG A 11 6.07 -2.14 8.99
C ARG A 11 5.35 -1.60 7.75
N LYS A 12 4.49 -0.58 7.91
CA LYS A 12 3.83 0.10 6.81
C LYS A 12 4.85 0.77 5.89
N ALA A 13 5.80 1.53 6.43
CA ALA A 13 6.84 2.18 5.65
C ALA A 13 7.69 1.16 4.87
N ILE A 14 8.11 0.07 5.52
CA ILE A 14 8.86 -1.01 4.84
C ILE A 14 8.04 -1.62 3.69
N LEU A 15 6.75 -1.88 3.91
CA LEU A 15 5.90 -2.47 2.86
C LEU A 15 5.69 -1.52 1.67
N ILE A 16 5.51 -0.23 1.93
CA ILE A 16 5.42 0.79 0.87
C ILE A 16 6.73 0.84 0.08
N ASN A 17 7.89 0.82 0.74
CA ASN A 17 9.18 0.78 0.05
C ASN A 17 9.32 -0.47 -0.82
N LYS A 18 8.84 -1.64 -0.36
CA LYS A 18 8.87 -2.86 -1.18
C LYS A 18 7.91 -2.81 -2.37
N ALA A 19 6.74 -2.21 -2.20
CA ALA A 19 5.83 -1.95 -3.32
C ALA A 19 6.45 -1.01 -4.36
N TYR A 20 7.15 0.03 -3.90
CA TYR A 20 7.93 0.93 -4.77
C TYR A 20 9.06 0.19 -5.50
N GLU A 21 9.90 -0.55 -4.78
CA GLU A 21 11.01 -1.30 -5.38
C GLU A 21 10.50 -2.30 -6.43
N LEU A 22 9.37 -2.96 -6.18
CA LEU A 22 8.78 -3.89 -7.14
C LEU A 22 8.33 -3.17 -8.42
N ALA A 23 7.67 -2.01 -8.29
CA ALA A 23 7.26 -1.24 -9.45
C ALA A 23 8.47 -0.72 -10.25
N GLU A 24 9.46 -0.14 -9.56
CA GLU A 24 10.65 0.46 -10.15
C GLU A 24 11.56 -0.57 -10.84
N PHE A 25 11.78 -1.73 -10.22
CA PHE A 25 12.80 -2.68 -10.68
C PHE A 25 12.24 -3.87 -11.48
N CYS A 26 10.92 -4.04 -11.55
CA CYS A 26 10.31 -5.17 -12.25
C CYS A 26 9.31 -4.77 -13.34
N ASP A 27 9.15 -3.47 -13.63
CA ASP A 27 8.26 -2.97 -14.68
C ASP A 27 6.81 -3.47 -14.53
N VAL A 28 6.28 -3.32 -13.30
CA VAL A 28 4.91 -3.73 -12.96
C VAL A 28 4.17 -2.61 -12.24
N ASP A 29 2.87 -2.50 -12.49
CA ASP A 29 2.00 -1.61 -11.73
C ASP A 29 1.59 -2.26 -10.40
N VAL A 30 1.72 -1.49 -9.30
CA VAL A 30 1.44 -1.93 -7.95
C VAL A 30 0.43 -1.00 -7.30
N ALA A 31 -0.63 -1.60 -6.72
CA ALA A 31 -1.55 -0.93 -5.83
C ALA A 31 -1.58 -1.66 -4.48
N LEU A 32 -1.44 -0.90 -3.39
CA LEU A 32 -1.41 -1.41 -2.03
C LEU A 32 -2.46 -0.69 -1.20
N ILE A 33 -3.40 -1.46 -0.64
CA ILE A 33 -4.45 -0.96 0.25
C ILE A 33 -4.26 -1.58 1.65
N ILE A 34 -4.10 -0.74 2.66
CA ILE A 34 -3.91 -1.16 4.05
C ILE A 34 -5.04 -0.61 4.91
N ARG A 35 -5.87 -1.50 5.48
CA ARG A 35 -6.88 -1.13 6.47
C ARG A 35 -6.38 -1.32 7.89
N ASN A 36 -6.33 -0.25 8.67
CA ASN A 36 -6.15 -0.34 10.12
C ASN A 36 -7.46 -0.85 10.74
N ARG A 37 -7.49 -2.12 11.18
CA ARG A 37 -8.68 -2.74 11.77
C ARG A 37 -9.14 -2.08 13.08
N GLN A 38 -8.26 -1.37 13.80
CA GLN A 38 -8.59 -0.72 15.06
C GLN A 38 -9.27 0.63 14.85
N THR A 39 -8.82 1.39 13.85
CA THR A 39 -9.34 2.75 13.59
C THR A 39 -10.26 2.82 12.38
N GLY A 40 -10.37 1.73 11.61
CA GLY A 40 -11.08 1.70 10.34
C GLY A 40 -10.40 2.45 9.19
N ARG A 41 -9.31 3.19 9.46
CA ARG A 41 -8.64 4.04 8.47
C ARG A 41 -7.93 3.22 7.40
N TYR A 42 -8.01 3.70 6.17
CA TYR A 42 -7.28 3.15 5.04
C TYR A 42 -6.03 3.98 4.74
N PHE A 43 -5.00 3.31 4.26
CA PHE A 43 -3.83 3.90 3.63
C PHE A 43 -3.68 3.24 2.28
N THR A 44 -3.39 4.04 1.26
CA THR A 44 -3.20 3.57 -0.11
C THR A 44 -1.83 3.99 -0.61
N TYR A 45 -1.28 3.17 -1.50
CA TYR A 45 -0.13 3.48 -2.33
C TYR A 45 -0.43 2.95 -3.73
N ASN A 46 -0.18 3.77 -4.75
CA ASN A 46 -0.27 3.40 -6.14
C ASN A 46 1.07 3.75 -6.80
N SER A 47 1.62 2.87 -7.62
CA SER A 47 2.82 3.12 -8.42
C SER A 47 2.58 4.14 -9.53
N VAL A 48 1.33 4.23 -10.01
CA VAL A 48 0.92 5.09 -11.11
C VAL A 48 -0.29 5.94 -10.73
N ASP A 49 -0.33 7.15 -11.29
CA ASP A 49 -1.45 8.09 -11.16
C ASP A 49 -2.35 7.98 -12.40
N LEU A 50 -3.04 6.84 -12.53
CA LEU A 50 -3.99 6.58 -13.60
C LEU A 50 -5.41 6.48 -13.03
N ALA A 51 -6.38 7.13 -13.70
CA ALA A 51 -7.78 7.10 -13.28
C ALA A 51 -8.39 5.68 -13.27
N SER A 52 -7.85 4.78 -14.09
CA SER A 52 -8.26 3.37 -14.17
C SER A 52 -7.47 2.43 -13.25
N TRP A 53 -6.59 2.96 -12.40
CA TRP A 53 -5.75 2.18 -11.50
C TRP A 53 -6.04 2.52 -10.01
N PRO A 54 -6.16 1.52 -9.12
CA PRO A 54 -6.19 0.08 -9.40
C PRO A 54 -7.44 -0.37 -10.17
N PRO A 55 -7.39 -1.53 -10.83
CA PRO A 55 -8.57 -2.16 -11.41
C PRO A 55 -9.66 -2.39 -10.37
N SER A 56 -10.92 -2.35 -10.81
CA SER A 56 -12.05 -2.74 -9.99
C SER A 56 -11.98 -4.23 -9.64
N LYS A 57 -12.76 -4.66 -8.64
CA LYS A 57 -12.77 -6.07 -8.21
C LYS A 57 -13.25 -7.00 -9.34
N GLU A 58 -14.08 -6.50 -10.23
CA GLU A 58 -14.61 -7.24 -11.39
C GLU A 58 -13.55 -7.43 -12.48
N GLN A 59 -12.49 -6.62 -12.47
CA GLN A 59 -11.37 -6.69 -13.40
C GLN A 59 -10.21 -7.57 -12.90
N ILE A 60 -10.28 -8.06 -11.65
CA ILE A 60 -9.29 -8.95 -11.00
C ILE A 60 -9.89 -10.35 -10.85
#